data_AF-A0AAN8JIX6-F1
#
_entry.id   AF-A0AAN8JIX6-F1
#
_cell.length_a   1.000
_cell.length_b   1.000
_cell.length_c   1.000
_cell.angle_alpha   90.00
_cell.angle_beta   90.00
_cell.angle_gamma   90.00
#
_symmetry.space_group_name_H-M   'P 1'
#
loop_
_entity.id
_entity.type
_entity.pdbx_description
1 polymer ?
#
loop_
_entity_poly.entity_id
_entity_poly.type
_entity_poly.pdbx_seq_one_letter_code
_entity_poly.pdbx_strand_id
1 'polypeptide(L)'
;MRVKVINRNVRSVQHNSLKIQYRYCVTSTSSIKNPAPDSSDCLKMGQATSNQVHNNPEGGDEEVAAIDSRLLEFRHNFMKAVQKGEEYTHFVKSLISLPCPVSLKYAVLNVKHILEQNNQSEEELKKIPIALGILEKYCRHLLKPVSLRAEMWRSVKYSNPIYRDRVEPLKGSTDVMELMGYSVKVEDGIYFPEGKEPDMELTRNLLTDIIMARQEMELYLIGAHPQPAHIDQYLPQNTIILQQSGYETSSTSPRNITSKTGGEMKNKGELPSSDQIIICINI
;
A
#
# COMPACT_ATOMS: atom_id res chain seq x y z
N MET A 1 29.03 -54.27 16.01
CA MET A 1 27.94 -53.45 16.59
C MET A 1 27.07 -52.95 15.45
N ARG A 2 25.76 -53.21 15.51
CA ARG A 2 24.80 -52.96 14.41
C ARG A 2 24.26 -51.53 14.48
N VAL A 3 24.34 -50.82 13.36
CA VAL A 3 23.72 -49.51 13.11
C VAL A 3 22.21 -49.70 12.99
N LYS A 4 21.42 -49.03 13.85
CA LYS A 4 19.96 -48.91 13.71
C LYS A 4 19.65 -47.65 12.91
N VAL A 5 19.29 -47.84 11.63
CA VAL A 5 18.61 -46.83 10.81
C VAL A 5 17.15 -46.77 11.28
N ILE A 6 16.75 -45.65 11.86
CA ILE A 6 15.33 -45.37 12.14
C ILE A 6 14.78 -44.57 10.97
N ASN A 7 14.03 -45.28 10.14
CA ASN A 7 13.23 -44.75 9.05
C ASN A 7 12.01 -44.03 9.64
N ARG A 8 11.86 -42.72 9.41
CA ARG A 8 10.62 -42.00 9.71
C ARG A 8 10.14 -41.29 8.43
N ASN A 9 9.06 -41.87 7.92
CA ASN A 9 8.13 -41.35 6.94
C ASN A 9 7.85 -39.84 7.18
N VAL A 10 8.30 -38.98 6.27
CA VAL A 10 7.77 -37.61 6.14
C VAL A 10 7.15 -37.52 4.75
N ARG A 11 5.82 -37.45 4.76
CA ARG A 11 4.98 -37.27 3.58
C ARG A 11 5.41 -36.01 2.83
N SER A 12 5.56 -36.15 1.52
CA SER A 12 5.75 -35.06 0.58
C SER A 12 4.62 -34.04 0.73
N VAL A 13 4.95 -32.85 1.24
CA VAL A 13 4.08 -31.69 1.13
C VAL A 13 4.30 -31.11 -0.26
N GLN A 14 3.30 -31.30 -1.12
CA GLN A 14 3.25 -30.66 -2.43
C GLN A 14 3.35 -29.14 -2.24
N HIS A 15 4.32 -28.53 -2.90
CA HIS A 15 4.43 -27.08 -3.04
C HIS A 15 3.20 -26.58 -3.81
N ASN A 16 2.19 -26.12 -3.07
CA ASN A 16 1.09 -25.33 -3.62
C ASN A 16 1.65 -23.95 -3.97
N SER A 17 1.89 -23.75 -5.27
CA SER A 17 2.07 -22.44 -5.88
C SER A 17 0.90 -21.54 -5.44
N LEU A 18 1.19 -20.46 -4.72
CA LEU A 18 0.21 -19.49 -4.24
C LEU A 18 -0.49 -18.84 -5.46
N LYS A 19 -1.59 -19.44 -5.90
CA LYS A 19 -2.62 -18.74 -6.67
C LYS A 19 -3.25 -17.75 -5.72
N ILE A 20 -2.71 -16.54 -5.65
CA ILE A 20 -3.41 -15.38 -5.10
C ILE A 20 -4.61 -15.15 -6.04
N GLN A 21 -5.74 -15.79 -5.71
CA GLN A 21 -6.99 -15.62 -6.41
C GLN A 21 -7.52 -14.22 -6.07
N TYR A 22 -7.32 -13.27 -6.98
CA TYR A 22 -8.15 -12.07 -7.05
C TYR A 22 -9.59 -12.52 -7.36
N ARG A 23 -10.38 -12.82 -6.33
CA ARG A 23 -11.83 -13.05 -6.49
C ARG A 23 -12.54 -11.71 -6.37
N TYR A 24 -12.97 -11.18 -7.50
CA TYR A 24 -13.99 -10.14 -7.55
C TYR A 24 -15.32 -10.73 -7.06
N CYS A 25 -15.88 -10.15 -6.01
CA CYS A 25 -17.30 -10.33 -5.67
C CYS A 25 -18.08 -9.26 -6.44
N VAL A 26 -18.48 -9.56 -7.67
CA VAL A 26 -19.50 -8.79 -8.37
C VAL A 26 -20.85 -9.38 -7.95
N THR A 27 -21.50 -8.79 -6.97
CA THR A 27 -22.91 -9.10 -6.71
C THR A 27 -23.74 -8.44 -7.81
N SER A 28 -23.90 -9.13 -8.94
CA SER A 28 -24.96 -8.83 -9.89
C SER A 28 -26.29 -9.22 -9.25
N THR A 29 -27.04 -8.22 -8.81
CA THR A 29 -28.45 -8.37 -8.44
C THR A 29 -29.27 -8.70 -9.68
N SER A 30 -29.71 -9.94 -9.82
CA SER A 30 -30.90 -10.22 -10.63
C SER A 30 -31.63 -11.49 -10.19
N SER A 31 -32.88 -11.27 -9.73
CA SER A 31 -34.06 -12.15 -9.84
C SER A 31 -34.05 -13.46 -9.02
N ILE A 32 -35.08 -13.93 -8.32
CA ILE A 32 -36.56 -13.91 -8.49
C ILE A 32 -37.12 -14.27 -7.07
N LYS A 33 -38.18 -13.70 -6.48
CA LYS A 33 -39.62 -14.04 -6.66
C LYS A 33 -40.45 -13.20 -5.69
N ASN A 34 -41.34 -12.35 -6.20
CA ASN A 34 -42.53 -11.92 -5.47
C ASN A 34 -43.73 -12.74 -5.98
N PRO A 35 -44.63 -13.20 -5.09
CA PRO A 35 -45.84 -13.92 -5.49
C PRO A 35 -46.90 -12.95 -6.05
N ALA A 36 -47.75 -13.50 -6.91
CA ALA A 36 -48.83 -12.81 -7.61
C ALA A 36 -49.85 -12.13 -6.68
N PRO A 37 -50.46 -11.00 -7.09
CA PRO A 37 -51.76 -10.58 -6.60
C PRO A 37 -52.88 -11.03 -7.56
N ASP A 38 -53.99 -11.38 -6.95
CA ASP A 38 -55.23 -11.80 -7.59
C ASP A 38 -55.98 -10.61 -8.23
N SER A 39 -56.88 -10.95 -9.15
CA SER A 39 -57.73 -10.15 -10.04
C SER A 39 -58.26 -8.78 -9.59
N SER A 40 -58.30 -7.79 -10.51
CA SER A 40 -59.54 -7.26 -11.13
C SER A 40 -59.32 -5.94 -11.92
N ASP A 41 -59.85 -5.90 -13.15
CA ASP A 41 -60.41 -4.75 -13.89
C ASP A 41 -59.60 -3.46 -14.16
N CYS A 42 -59.29 -3.20 -15.44
CA CYS A 42 -59.98 -2.18 -16.26
C CYS A 42 -59.25 -1.91 -17.60
N LEU A 43 -60.04 -1.83 -18.68
CA LEU A 43 -59.66 -1.31 -20.00
C LEU A 43 -59.07 0.11 -19.92
N LYS A 44 -58.05 0.41 -20.74
CA LYS A 44 -58.08 1.50 -21.74
C LYS A 44 -56.90 1.46 -22.71
N MET A 45 -57.23 1.68 -23.97
CA MET A 45 -56.31 1.93 -25.08
C MET A 45 -55.54 3.24 -24.90
N GLY A 46 -54.28 3.27 -25.34
CA GLY A 46 -53.48 4.48 -25.50
C GLY A 46 -52.16 4.15 -26.19
N GLN A 47 -52.06 4.51 -27.47
CA GLN A 47 -50.82 4.50 -28.23
C GLN A 47 -49.83 5.52 -27.66
N ALA A 48 -48.58 5.13 -27.43
CA ALA A 48 -47.46 6.06 -27.34
C ALA A 48 -46.14 5.35 -27.64
N THR A 49 -45.42 5.92 -28.60
CA THR A 49 -44.04 5.66 -29.02
C THR A 49 -43.06 5.64 -27.84
N SER A 50 -42.14 4.67 -27.78
CA SER A 50 -40.90 4.85 -27.01
C SER A 50 -39.77 3.94 -27.48
N ASN A 51 -38.76 4.62 -28.04
CA ASN A 51 -37.35 4.28 -28.23
C ASN A 51 -36.88 2.90 -27.74
N GLN A 52 -36.47 2.05 -28.69
CA GLN A 52 -35.49 1.01 -28.43
C GLN A 52 -34.13 1.67 -28.14
N VAL A 53 -33.80 1.78 -26.86
CA VAL A 53 -32.42 1.98 -26.42
C VAL A 53 -31.71 0.64 -26.59
N HIS A 54 -30.90 0.54 -27.63
CA HIS A 54 -29.90 -0.52 -27.78
C HIS A 54 -28.81 -0.26 -26.73
N ASN A 55 -28.96 -0.84 -25.54
CA ASN A 55 -27.87 -0.91 -24.58
C ASN A 55 -26.98 -2.09 -24.97
N ASN A 56 -25.85 -1.80 -25.62
CA ASN A 56 -24.75 -2.75 -25.74
C ASN A 56 -24.06 -2.88 -24.38
N PRO A 57 -24.00 -4.07 -23.75
CA PRO A 57 -23.28 -4.28 -22.49
C PRO A 57 -21.83 -4.77 -22.70
N GLU A 58 -21.34 -4.89 -23.94
CA GLU A 58 -20.11 -5.65 -24.24
C GLU A 58 -18.78 -4.90 -24.01
N GLY A 59 -18.80 -3.60 -23.67
CA GLY A 59 -17.57 -2.81 -23.56
C GLY A 59 -16.85 -2.85 -22.19
N GLY A 60 -17.55 -3.20 -21.11
CA GLY A 60 -17.01 -3.10 -19.75
C GLY A 60 -16.05 -4.24 -19.38
N ASP A 61 -16.34 -5.45 -19.83
CA ASP A 61 -15.59 -6.64 -19.43
C ASP A 61 -14.20 -6.70 -20.09
N GLU A 62 -14.09 -6.22 -21.33
CA GLU A 62 -12.82 -6.15 -22.07
C GLU A 62 -11.87 -5.09 -21.49
N GLU A 63 -12.40 -3.93 -21.09
CA GLU A 63 -11.62 -2.87 -20.45
C GLU A 63 -11.07 -3.31 -19.09
N VAL A 64 -11.89 -3.97 -18.27
CA VAL A 64 -11.48 -4.50 -16.96
C VAL A 64 -10.39 -5.57 -17.13
N ALA A 65 -10.55 -6.50 -18.08
CA ALA A 65 -9.54 -7.53 -18.35
C ALA A 65 -8.21 -6.92 -18.85
N ALA A 66 -8.26 -5.83 -19.61
CA ALA A 66 -7.09 -5.09 -20.05
C ALA A 66 -6.38 -4.39 -18.88
N ILE A 67 -7.12 -3.81 -17.93
CA ILE A 67 -6.55 -3.21 -16.70
C ILE A 67 -5.87 -4.28 -15.85
N ASP A 68 -6.52 -5.42 -15.62
CA ASP A 68 -5.96 -6.53 -14.85
C ASP A 68 -4.65 -7.05 -15.48
N SER A 69 -4.63 -7.21 -16.81
CA SER A 69 -3.44 -7.67 -17.53
C SER A 69 -2.27 -6.68 -17.38
N ARG A 70 -2.53 -5.37 -17.50
CA ARG A 70 -1.52 -4.33 -17.33
C ARG A 70 -1.02 -4.23 -15.89
N LEU A 71 -1.92 -4.39 -14.91
CA LEU A 71 -1.57 -4.40 -13.48
C LEU A 71 -0.58 -5.54 -13.19
N LEU A 72 -0.89 -6.75 -13.66
CA LEU A 72 -0.03 -7.92 -13.48
C LEU A 72 1.32 -7.74 -14.17
N GLU A 73 1.33 -7.23 -15.42
CA GLU A 73 2.55 -7.00 -16.17
C GLU A 73 3.47 -5.97 -15.49
N PHE A 74 2.96 -4.78 -15.16
CA PHE A 74 3.75 -3.74 -14.52
C PHE A 74 4.25 -4.19 -13.15
N ARG A 75 3.43 -4.92 -12.39
CA ARG A 75 3.83 -5.45 -11.08
C ARG A 75 4.95 -6.47 -11.21
N HIS A 76 4.87 -7.39 -12.17
CA HIS A 76 5.91 -8.38 -12.43
C HIS A 76 7.24 -7.72 -12.81
N ASN A 77 7.19 -6.75 -13.72
CA ASN A 77 8.37 -6.02 -14.16
C ASN A 77 8.97 -5.17 -13.02
N PHE A 78 8.11 -4.52 -12.23
CA PHE A 78 8.52 -3.78 -11.03
C PHE A 78 9.24 -4.69 -10.04
N MET A 79 8.64 -5.83 -9.69
CA MET A 79 9.23 -6.78 -8.75
C MET A 79 10.60 -7.28 -9.24
N LYS A 80 10.74 -7.59 -10.53
CA LYS A 80 12.02 -7.97 -11.13
C LYS A 80 13.07 -6.87 -11.01
N ALA A 81 12.71 -5.63 -11.30
CA ALA A 81 13.62 -4.49 -11.19
C ALA A 81 14.10 -4.29 -9.74
N VAL A 82 13.17 -4.36 -8.76
CA VAL A 82 13.51 -4.29 -7.32
C VAL A 82 14.48 -5.39 -6.91
N GLN A 83 14.27 -6.63 -7.36
CA GLN A 83 15.13 -7.77 -7.03
C GLN A 83 16.54 -7.61 -7.58
N LYS A 84 16.68 -7.02 -8.77
CA LYS A 84 17.98 -6.80 -9.43
C LYS A 84 18.68 -5.50 -8.99
N GLY A 85 18.00 -4.64 -8.23
CA GLY A 85 18.50 -3.30 -7.91
C GLY A 85 18.54 -2.36 -9.12
N GLU A 86 17.66 -2.59 -10.10
CA GLU A 86 17.51 -1.76 -11.29
C GLU A 86 16.59 -0.55 -11.02
N GLU A 87 16.57 0.41 -11.93
CA GLU A 87 15.63 1.54 -11.92
C GLU A 87 14.18 1.01 -12.04
N TYR A 88 13.27 1.49 -11.18
CA TYR A 88 11.89 1.01 -11.13
C TYR A 88 10.82 2.10 -11.03
N THR A 89 11.21 3.38 -10.99
CA THR A 89 10.30 4.51 -10.77
C THR A 89 9.25 4.59 -11.87
N HIS A 90 9.60 4.26 -13.10
CA HIS A 90 8.65 4.26 -14.21
C HIS A 90 7.54 3.20 -14.04
N PHE A 91 7.86 2.02 -13.48
CA PHE A 91 6.84 1.02 -13.18
C PHE A 91 5.90 1.49 -12.07
N VAL A 92 6.44 2.10 -11.01
CA VAL A 92 5.61 2.63 -9.92
C VAL A 92 4.68 3.74 -10.42
N LYS A 93 5.19 4.69 -11.21
CA LYS A 93 4.36 5.73 -11.85
C LYS A 93 3.27 5.13 -12.72
N SER A 94 3.58 4.09 -13.48
CA SER A 94 2.61 3.39 -14.33
C SER A 94 1.52 2.70 -13.49
N LEU A 95 1.89 2.02 -12.40
CA LEU A 95 0.96 1.35 -11.49
C LEU A 95 0.04 2.33 -10.75
N ILE A 96 0.59 3.45 -10.26
CA ILE A 96 -0.18 4.49 -9.58
C ILE A 96 -1.20 5.13 -10.54
N SER A 97 -0.83 5.32 -11.80
CA SER A 97 -1.70 5.92 -12.82
C SER A 97 -2.80 5.00 -13.36
N LEU A 98 -2.77 3.69 -13.06
CA LEU A 98 -3.82 2.78 -13.49
C LEU A 98 -5.15 3.13 -12.79
N PRO A 99 -6.28 3.15 -13.52
CA PRO A 99 -7.62 3.33 -12.96
C PRO A 99 -8.09 2.04 -12.27
N CYS A 100 -7.32 1.58 -11.26
CA CYS A 100 -7.58 0.39 -10.48
C CYS A 100 -7.89 0.77 -9.01
N PRO A 101 -8.94 0.21 -8.40
CA PRO A 101 -9.20 0.38 -6.97
C PRO A 101 -8.02 -0.04 -6.09
N VAL A 102 -7.84 0.65 -4.95
CA VAL A 102 -6.77 0.36 -3.98
C VAL A 102 -6.78 -1.10 -3.52
N SER A 103 -7.96 -1.70 -3.32
CA SER A 103 -8.10 -3.10 -2.86
C SER A 103 -7.51 -4.15 -3.80
N LEU A 104 -7.26 -3.81 -5.06
CA LEU A 104 -6.78 -4.73 -6.08
C LEU A 104 -5.33 -4.46 -6.49
N LYS A 105 -4.85 -3.24 -6.25
CA LYS A 105 -3.50 -2.79 -6.67
C LYS A 105 -2.38 -3.52 -5.92
N TYR A 106 -2.62 -3.88 -4.66
CA TYR A 106 -1.65 -4.48 -3.75
C TYR A 106 -1.89 -5.98 -3.59
N ALA A 107 -0.83 -6.80 -3.60
CA ALA A 107 -0.97 -8.26 -3.55
C ALA A 107 -0.93 -8.83 -2.13
N VAL A 108 -0.20 -8.19 -1.23
CA VAL A 108 0.08 -8.64 0.15
C VAL A 108 -0.31 -7.57 1.15
N LEU A 109 0.08 -6.32 0.92
CA LEU A 109 -0.21 -5.22 1.84
C LEU A 109 -1.67 -4.78 1.72
N ASN A 110 -2.42 -4.82 2.83
CA ASN A 110 -3.79 -4.33 2.86
C ASN A 110 -3.83 -2.80 3.02
N VAL A 111 -3.52 -2.08 1.93
CA VAL A 111 -3.47 -0.60 1.94
C VAL A 111 -4.82 0.03 2.22
N LYS A 112 -5.92 -0.60 1.75
CA LYS A 112 -7.28 -0.17 2.11
C LYS A 112 -7.44 -0.09 3.62
N HIS A 113 -7.07 -1.15 4.34
CA HIS A 113 -7.19 -1.18 5.80
C HIS A 113 -6.29 -0.13 6.46
N ILE A 114 -5.05 0.05 5.98
CA ILE A 114 -4.14 1.08 6.50
C ILE A 114 -4.77 2.48 6.33
N LEU A 115 -5.37 2.78 5.19
CA LEU A 115 -6.06 4.06 4.96
C LEU A 115 -7.23 4.23 5.93
N GLU A 116 -8.11 3.23 6.02
CA GLU A 116 -9.28 3.26 6.90
C GLU A 116 -8.93 3.45 8.39
N GLN A 117 -7.79 2.94 8.83
CA GLN A 117 -7.34 3.11 10.22
C GLN A 117 -6.69 4.47 10.49
N ASN A 118 -6.10 5.12 9.48
CA ASN A 118 -5.29 6.33 9.63
C ASN A 118 -5.91 7.55 8.91
N ASN A 119 -7.25 7.62 8.83
CA ASN A 119 -7.98 8.64 8.06
C ASN A 119 -8.51 9.82 8.89
N GLN A 120 -8.19 9.92 10.19
CA GLN A 120 -8.82 10.92 11.07
C GLN A 120 -8.30 12.34 10.83
N SER A 121 -7.08 12.50 10.31
CA SER A 121 -6.48 13.79 10.01
C SER A 121 -5.37 13.66 8.96
N GLU A 122 -4.97 14.79 8.35
CA GLU A 122 -3.82 14.85 7.45
C GLU A 122 -2.52 14.42 8.17
N GLU A 123 -2.38 14.73 9.47
CA GLU A 123 -1.25 14.30 10.29
C GLU A 123 -1.18 12.78 10.44
N GLU A 124 -2.32 12.09 10.54
CA GLU A 124 -2.34 10.62 10.54
C GLU A 124 -1.92 10.06 9.17
N LEU A 125 -2.40 10.64 8.08
CA LEU A 125 -2.01 10.22 6.73
C LEU A 125 -0.52 10.41 6.46
N LYS A 126 0.07 11.50 6.97
CA LYS A 126 1.51 11.76 6.87
C LYS A 126 2.37 10.70 7.56
N LYS A 127 1.84 9.95 8.53
CA LYS A 127 2.56 8.84 9.17
C LYS A 127 2.76 7.65 8.24
N ILE A 128 1.84 7.43 7.28
CA ILE A 128 1.87 6.28 6.38
C ILE A 128 3.19 6.20 5.60
N PRO A 129 3.58 7.19 4.78
CA PRO A 129 4.82 7.08 4.01
C PRO A 129 6.07 7.06 4.91
N ILE A 130 6.04 7.73 6.07
CA ILE A 130 7.14 7.73 7.05
C ILE A 130 7.39 6.31 7.59
N ALA A 131 6.33 5.67 8.08
CA ALA A 131 6.38 4.32 8.63
C ALA A 131 6.76 3.29 7.55
N LEU A 132 6.11 3.36 6.37
CA LEU A 132 6.41 2.50 5.24
C LEU A 132 7.87 2.65 4.80
N GLY A 133 8.48 3.83 4.89
CA GLY A 133 9.90 4.03 4.61
C GLY A 133 10.85 3.30 5.57
N ILE A 134 10.46 3.12 6.83
CA ILE A 134 11.22 2.30 7.79
C ILE A 134 10.96 0.80 7.55
N LEU A 135 9.70 0.42 7.33
CA LEU A 135 9.30 -0.96 7.04
C LEU A 135 9.95 -1.47 5.74
N GLU A 136 10.12 -0.61 4.74
CA GLU A 136 10.87 -0.90 3.51
C GLU A 136 12.30 -1.35 3.84
N LYS A 137 12.97 -0.65 4.78
CA LYS A 137 14.33 -1.00 5.21
C LYS A 137 14.37 -2.35 5.91
N TYR A 138 13.37 -2.68 6.72
CA TYR A 138 13.26 -4.00 7.35
C TYR A 138 13.07 -5.11 6.30
N CYS A 139 12.15 -4.96 5.35
CA CYS A 139 12.00 -5.93 4.26
C CYS A 139 13.30 -6.12 3.47
N ARG A 140 13.96 -5.03 3.07
CA ARG A 140 15.25 -5.12 2.35
C ARG A 140 16.32 -5.82 3.17
N HIS A 141 16.32 -5.63 4.48
CA HIS A 141 17.25 -6.31 5.37
C HIS A 141 17.01 -7.82 5.41
N LEU A 142 15.74 -8.26 5.50
CA LEU A 142 15.37 -9.68 5.49
C LEU A 142 15.71 -10.37 4.17
N LEU A 143 15.67 -9.64 3.06
CA LEU A 143 16.04 -10.17 1.73
C LEU A 143 17.54 -10.36 1.52
N LYS A 144 18.39 -9.85 2.42
CA LYS A 144 19.84 -10.11 2.35
C LYS A 144 20.13 -11.59 2.60
N PRO A 145 21.21 -12.14 2.01
CA PRO A 145 21.78 -13.41 2.45
C PRO A 145 21.96 -13.43 3.97
N VAL A 146 21.72 -14.57 4.61
CA VAL A 146 21.77 -14.72 6.08
C VAL A 146 23.09 -14.21 6.65
N SER A 147 24.21 -14.47 5.96
CA SER A 147 25.55 -14.00 6.36
C SER A 147 25.74 -12.48 6.34
N LEU A 148 24.84 -11.73 5.69
CA LEU A 148 24.86 -10.27 5.58
C LEU A 148 23.76 -9.60 6.41
N ARG A 149 22.95 -10.38 7.13
CA ARG A 149 21.96 -9.86 8.08
C ARG A 149 22.65 -9.48 9.38
N ALA A 150 22.08 -8.52 10.07
CA ALA A 150 22.51 -8.10 11.40
C ALA A 150 22.26 -9.19 12.44
N GLU A 151 23.10 -9.29 13.45
CA GLU A 151 22.94 -10.31 14.51
C GLU A 151 21.55 -10.32 15.16
N MET A 152 21.01 -9.13 15.46
CA MET A 152 19.72 -8.96 16.11
C MET A 152 18.52 -8.83 15.14
N TRP A 153 18.64 -9.30 13.89
CA TRP A 153 17.57 -9.17 12.89
C TRP A 153 16.27 -9.85 13.30
N ARG A 154 16.32 -10.85 14.19
CA ARG A 154 15.16 -11.61 14.65
C ARG A 154 14.32 -10.88 15.69
N SER A 155 14.71 -9.68 16.13
CA SER A 155 13.99 -8.94 17.16
C SER A 155 13.83 -7.47 16.79
N VAL A 156 12.65 -6.92 17.04
CA VAL A 156 12.40 -5.48 17.00
C VAL A 156 11.81 -5.06 18.33
N LYS A 157 12.49 -4.15 19.02
CA LYS A 157 12.06 -3.63 20.33
C LYS A 157 11.14 -2.42 20.16
N TYR A 158 10.08 -2.34 20.95
CA TYR A 158 9.19 -1.19 20.93
C TYR A 158 9.86 0.04 21.54
N SER A 159 10.74 -0.14 22.52
CA SER A 159 11.58 0.90 23.10
C SER A 159 12.59 1.54 22.13
N ASN A 160 12.81 0.96 20.94
CA ASN A 160 13.68 1.54 19.93
C ASN A 160 13.10 2.88 19.42
N PRO A 161 13.81 4.03 19.52
CA PRO A 161 13.26 5.33 19.12
C PRO A 161 12.80 5.40 17.67
N ILE A 162 13.48 4.71 16.75
CA ILE A 162 13.07 4.68 15.34
C ILE A 162 11.74 3.95 15.19
N TYR A 163 11.56 2.83 15.88
CA TYR A 163 10.30 2.10 15.85
C TYR A 163 9.20 2.90 16.53
N ARG A 164 9.41 3.32 17.78
CA ARG A 164 8.46 4.09 18.60
C ARG A 164 7.98 5.37 17.92
N ASP A 165 8.90 6.13 17.32
CA ASP A 165 8.57 7.46 16.82
C ASP A 165 8.05 7.43 15.37
N ARG A 166 8.35 6.36 14.60
CA ARG A 166 8.07 6.32 13.15
C ARG A 166 7.20 5.16 12.69
N VAL A 167 7.25 4.00 13.35
CA VAL A 167 6.52 2.80 12.92
C VAL A 167 5.30 2.57 13.82
N GLU A 168 5.49 2.59 15.13
CA GLU A 168 4.41 2.40 16.11
C GLU A 168 3.22 3.36 15.91
N PRO A 169 3.39 4.65 15.55
CA PRO A 169 2.26 5.55 15.36
C PRO A 169 1.38 5.23 14.15
N LEU A 170 1.85 4.38 13.23
CA LEU A 170 1.04 3.87 12.12
C LEU A 170 0.14 2.74 12.63
N LYS A 171 -1.17 2.95 12.61
CA LYS A 171 -2.15 1.90 12.91
C LYS A 171 -2.09 0.83 11.81
N GLY A 172 -1.98 -0.44 12.21
CA GLY A 172 -1.73 -1.58 11.30
C GLY A 172 -0.26 -1.92 11.09
N SER A 173 0.69 -1.17 11.68
CA SER A 173 2.13 -1.47 11.56
C SER A 173 2.50 -2.88 12.07
N THR A 174 1.84 -3.35 13.12
CA THR A 174 2.05 -4.70 13.66
C THR A 174 1.67 -5.78 12.64
N ASP A 175 0.59 -5.60 11.89
CA ASP A 175 0.16 -6.56 10.85
C ASP A 175 1.21 -6.63 9.73
N VAL A 176 1.82 -5.49 9.38
CA VAL A 176 2.92 -5.46 8.40
C VAL A 176 4.16 -6.19 8.93
N MET A 177 4.47 -6.04 10.22
CA MET A 177 5.56 -6.79 10.87
C MET A 177 5.28 -8.31 10.88
N GLU A 178 4.03 -8.71 11.12
CA GLU A 178 3.60 -10.11 11.05
C GLU A 178 3.70 -10.67 9.63
N LEU A 179 3.37 -9.89 8.60
CA LEU A 179 3.57 -10.27 7.18
C LEU A 179 5.04 -10.48 6.83
N MET A 180 5.97 -9.78 7.49
CA MET A 180 7.41 -10.05 7.37
C MET A 180 7.86 -11.33 8.09
N GLY A 181 7.04 -11.85 9.00
CA GLY A 181 7.30 -13.05 9.81
C GLY A 181 7.65 -12.78 11.28
N TYR A 182 7.62 -11.52 11.74
CA TYR A 182 7.71 -11.21 13.17
C TYR A 182 6.35 -11.49 13.82
N SER A 183 6.17 -12.67 14.40
CA SER A 183 4.86 -13.10 14.93
C SER A 183 4.84 -13.39 16.42
N VAL A 184 5.99 -13.38 17.10
CA VAL A 184 6.06 -13.63 18.56
C VAL A 184 6.07 -12.29 19.28
N LYS A 185 4.91 -11.89 19.83
CA LYS A 185 4.77 -10.67 20.61
C LYS A 185 5.24 -10.91 22.05
N VAL A 186 6.02 -9.98 22.57
CA VAL A 186 6.43 -9.91 23.98
C VAL A 186 6.23 -8.48 24.49
N GLU A 187 6.51 -8.24 25.77
CA GLU A 187 6.25 -6.95 26.44
C GLU A 187 6.94 -5.76 25.74
N ASP A 188 8.24 -5.86 25.44
CA ASP A 188 9.02 -4.80 24.75
C ASP A 188 9.44 -5.22 23.33
N GLY A 189 8.52 -5.80 22.56
CA GLY A 189 8.78 -5.98 21.13
C GLY A 189 8.09 -7.15 20.44
N ILE A 190 8.58 -7.40 19.23
CA ILE A 190 8.13 -8.48 18.37
C ILE A 190 9.33 -9.24 17.78
N TYR A 191 9.20 -10.56 17.73
CA TYR A 191 10.29 -11.47 17.43
C TYR A 191 9.92 -12.42 16.30
N PHE A 192 10.93 -12.79 15.54
CA PHE A 192 10.88 -13.88 14.59
C PHE A 192 10.86 -15.20 15.36
N PRO A 193 9.93 -16.14 15.06
CA PRO A 193 9.91 -17.44 15.73
C PRO A 193 11.24 -18.19 15.58
N GLU A 194 11.59 -18.99 16.59
CA GLU A 194 12.80 -19.81 16.55
C GLU A 194 12.74 -20.83 15.40
N GLY A 195 13.86 -21.03 14.71
CA GLY A 195 13.97 -21.97 13.59
C GLY A 195 13.20 -21.59 12.31
N LYS A 196 12.59 -20.39 12.25
CA LYS A 196 11.92 -19.88 11.04
C LYS A 196 12.80 -18.89 10.28
N GLU A 197 12.83 -19.00 8.98
CA GLU A 197 13.45 -17.99 8.11
C GLU A 197 12.37 -17.15 7.42
N PRO A 198 12.70 -15.94 6.95
CA PRO A 198 11.75 -15.12 6.19
C PRO A 198 11.31 -15.87 4.93
N ASP A 199 10.00 -15.83 4.66
CA ASP A 199 9.50 -16.25 3.37
C ASP A 199 9.96 -15.23 2.32
N MET A 200 10.94 -15.64 1.50
CA MET A 200 11.60 -14.75 0.56
C MET A 200 10.65 -14.27 -0.55
N GLU A 201 9.67 -15.07 -0.94
CA GLU A 201 8.71 -14.68 -1.99
C GLU A 201 7.67 -13.72 -1.42
N LEU A 202 7.12 -14.03 -0.25
CA LEU A 202 6.20 -13.13 0.45
C LEU A 202 6.87 -11.79 0.77
N THR A 203 8.11 -11.82 1.28
CA THR A 203 8.86 -10.62 1.63
C THR A 203 9.16 -9.75 0.41
N ARG A 204 9.42 -10.34 -0.76
CA ARG A 204 9.61 -9.58 -2.02
C ARG A 204 8.31 -8.91 -2.46
N ASN A 205 7.21 -9.64 -2.45
CA ASN A 205 5.89 -9.08 -2.79
C ASN A 205 5.49 -7.95 -1.84
N LEU A 206 5.74 -8.15 -0.53
CA LEU A 206 5.49 -7.14 0.49
C LEU A 206 6.39 -5.91 0.28
N LEU A 207 7.68 -6.08 -0.03
CA LEU A 207 8.58 -4.97 -0.35
C LEU A 207 8.07 -4.15 -1.53
N THR A 208 7.65 -4.82 -2.61
CA THR A 208 7.05 -4.18 -3.79
C THR A 208 5.81 -3.36 -3.40
N ASP A 209 4.92 -3.92 -2.59
CA ASP A 209 3.73 -3.20 -2.10
C ASP A 209 4.09 -2.00 -1.22
N ILE A 210 5.03 -2.15 -0.30
CA ILE A 210 5.47 -1.08 0.60
C ILE A 210 6.05 0.10 -0.19
N ILE A 211 6.92 -0.17 -1.17
CA ILE A 211 7.51 0.88 -2.02
C ILE A 211 6.41 1.61 -2.79
N MET A 212 5.49 0.87 -3.41
CA MET A 212 4.40 1.44 -4.19
C MET A 212 3.47 2.28 -3.31
N ALA A 213 3.03 1.74 -2.18
CA ALA A 213 2.14 2.44 -1.24
C ALA A 213 2.77 3.70 -0.69
N ARG A 214 4.06 3.65 -0.34
CA ARG A 214 4.80 4.84 0.10
C ARG A 214 4.80 5.93 -0.97
N GLN A 215 5.18 5.61 -2.20
CA GLN A 215 5.23 6.58 -3.30
C GLN A 215 3.83 7.09 -3.69
N GLU A 216 2.82 6.21 -3.66
CA GLU A 216 1.42 6.59 -3.93
C GLU A 216 0.92 7.60 -2.89
N MET A 217 1.19 7.36 -1.60
CA MET A 217 0.82 8.28 -0.53
C MET A 217 1.62 9.58 -0.54
N GLU A 218 2.91 9.53 -0.90
CA GLU A 218 3.72 10.75 -1.10
C GLU A 218 3.11 11.65 -2.18
N LEU A 219 2.73 11.07 -3.33
CA LEU A 219 2.06 11.82 -4.41
C LEU A 219 0.70 12.35 -3.99
N TYR A 220 -0.07 11.56 -3.21
CA TYR A 220 -1.36 11.98 -2.69
C TYR A 220 -1.24 13.17 -1.75
N LEU A 221 -0.33 13.12 -0.78
CA LEU A 221 -0.14 14.18 0.22
C LEU A 221 0.34 15.51 -0.38
N ILE A 222 1.03 15.50 -1.52
CA ILE A 222 1.44 16.72 -2.22
C ILE A 222 0.44 17.17 -3.30
N GLY A 223 -0.71 16.50 -3.43
CA GLY A 223 -1.73 16.84 -4.44
C GLY A 223 -1.35 16.52 -5.89
N ALA A 224 -0.35 15.64 -6.12
CA ALA A 224 0.14 15.25 -7.43
C ALA A 224 -0.29 13.85 -7.86
N HIS A 225 -1.21 13.22 -7.12
CA HIS A 225 -1.67 11.87 -7.41
C HIS A 225 -2.57 11.87 -8.66
N PRO A 226 -2.35 10.99 -9.65
CA PRO A 226 -3.08 10.99 -10.92
C PRO A 226 -4.53 10.49 -10.82
N GLN A 227 -4.87 9.75 -9.76
CA GLN A 227 -6.20 9.17 -9.51
C GLN A 227 -6.63 9.35 -8.04
N PRO A 228 -6.71 10.60 -7.50
CA PRO A 228 -6.87 10.86 -6.07
C PRO A 228 -8.20 10.32 -5.52
N ALA A 229 -9.24 10.28 -6.35
CA ALA A 229 -10.56 9.71 -6.01
C ALA A 229 -10.50 8.28 -5.47
N HIS A 230 -9.50 7.49 -5.88
CA HIS A 230 -9.33 6.13 -5.38
C HIS A 230 -8.85 6.07 -3.93
N ILE A 231 -8.21 7.13 -3.42
CA ILE A 231 -7.81 7.28 -2.03
C ILE A 231 -8.90 8.03 -1.25
N ASP A 232 -9.47 9.07 -1.84
CA ASP A 232 -10.48 9.94 -1.21
C ASP A 232 -11.68 9.16 -0.65
N GLN A 233 -12.09 8.08 -1.31
CA GLN A 233 -13.20 7.22 -0.84
C GLN A 233 -12.98 6.60 0.55
N TYR A 234 -11.74 6.56 1.04
CA TYR A 234 -11.39 6.04 2.36
C TYR A 234 -11.19 7.13 3.41
N LEU A 235 -11.32 8.41 3.02
CA LEU A 235 -11.11 9.55 3.88
C LEU A 235 -12.42 10.26 4.21
N PRO A 236 -12.56 10.81 5.43
CA PRO A 236 -13.67 11.68 5.73
C PRO A 236 -13.51 13.01 4.99
N GLN A 237 -14.63 13.65 4.63
CA GLN A 237 -14.68 14.84 3.77
C GLN A 237 -13.84 16.02 4.27
N ASN A 238 -13.64 16.14 5.59
CA ASN A 238 -12.81 17.17 6.22
C ASN A 238 -11.31 16.99 5.96
N THR A 239 -10.83 15.78 5.67
CA THR A 239 -9.42 15.50 5.37
C THR A 239 -9.07 15.84 3.91
N ILE A 240 -10.06 15.87 3.01
CA ILE A 240 -9.90 16.11 1.57
C ILE A 240 -9.69 17.61 1.25
N ILE A 241 -10.27 18.51 2.06
CA ILE A 241 -10.35 19.96 1.78
C ILE A 241 -8.98 20.67 1.80
N LEU A 242 -7.96 20.11 2.44
CA LEU A 242 -6.63 20.74 2.55
C LEU A 242 -5.77 20.61 1.28
N GLN A 243 -6.15 19.74 0.33
CA GLN A 243 -5.46 19.65 -0.97
C GLN A 243 -5.75 20.85 -1.89
N GLN A 244 -6.79 21.65 -1.61
CA GLN A 244 -7.24 22.74 -2.48
C GLN A 244 -6.71 24.13 -2.07
N SER A 245 -6.08 24.28 -0.89
CA SER A 245 -5.61 25.58 -0.40
C SER A 245 -4.20 25.98 -0.84
N GLY A 246 -3.57 25.23 -1.77
CA GLY A 246 -2.18 25.44 -2.20
C GLY A 246 -1.95 26.32 -3.42
N TYR A 247 -3.00 26.86 -4.06
CA TYR A 247 -2.89 27.64 -5.31
C TYR A 247 -3.49 29.06 -5.19
N GLU A 248 -3.04 29.86 -4.23
CA GLU A 248 -3.21 31.32 -4.35
C GLU A 248 -2.00 31.94 -5.04
N THR A 249 -2.17 32.20 -6.34
CA THR A 249 -1.31 33.05 -7.15
C THR A 249 -1.36 34.49 -6.64
N SER A 250 -0.37 34.91 -5.85
CA SER A 250 -0.13 36.32 -5.56
C SER A 250 0.73 36.93 -6.66
N SER A 251 0.06 37.39 -7.72
CA SER A 251 0.64 38.30 -8.70
C SER A 251 0.57 39.74 -8.18
N THR A 252 1.64 40.23 -7.53
CA THR A 252 1.87 41.67 -7.42
C THR A 252 3.36 42.01 -7.45
N SER A 253 3.76 42.74 -8.50
CA SER A 253 5.09 43.28 -8.77
C SER A 253 5.46 44.45 -7.81
N PRO A 254 6.75 44.88 -7.75
CA PRO A 254 7.40 45.37 -6.54
C PRO A 254 7.39 46.90 -6.39
N ARG A 255 7.52 47.37 -5.14
CA ARG A 255 8.05 48.71 -4.83
C ARG A 255 9.15 48.66 -3.79
N ASN A 256 10.28 49.26 -4.16
CA ASN A 256 11.44 49.61 -3.34
C ASN A 256 11.06 50.49 -2.15
N ILE A 257 11.57 50.18 -0.95
CA ILE A 257 12.05 51.18 0.05
C ILE A 257 13.27 50.62 0.79
N THR A 258 14.27 51.49 0.92
CA THR A 258 15.62 51.37 1.46
C THR A 258 15.74 51.22 2.99
N SER A 259 16.83 50.53 3.37
CA SER A 259 17.82 50.84 4.43
C SER A 259 17.67 50.28 5.87
N LYS A 260 18.81 49.68 6.31
CA LYS A 260 19.40 49.56 7.67
C LYS A 260 18.62 48.68 8.67
N THR A 261 19.18 47.78 9.49
CA THR A 261 20.48 47.67 10.17
C THR A 261 20.53 46.29 10.86
N GLY A 262 21.73 45.72 10.98
CA GLY A 262 22.25 44.91 12.10
C GLY A 262 21.38 43.82 12.74
N GLY A 263 21.80 42.55 12.59
CA GLY A 263 21.23 41.43 13.33
C GLY A 263 21.84 40.09 12.94
N GLU A 264 23.06 39.85 13.40
CA GLU A 264 23.81 38.60 13.23
C GLU A 264 23.13 37.48 14.06
N MET A 265 22.39 36.58 13.40
CA MET A 265 21.90 35.33 13.99
C MET A 265 22.47 34.14 13.22
N LYS A 266 23.25 33.34 13.95
CA LYS A 266 23.88 32.10 13.51
C LYS A 266 22.80 31.07 13.17
N ASN A 267 22.57 30.82 11.88
CA ASN A 267 21.83 29.65 11.42
C ASN A 267 22.77 28.44 11.39
N LYS A 268 22.63 27.54 12.36
CA LYS A 268 23.03 26.14 12.23
C LYS A 268 21.76 25.34 12.01
N GLY A 269 21.55 24.93 10.77
CA GLY A 269 20.41 24.14 10.33
C GLY A 269 20.65 23.59 8.93
N GLU A 270 21.85 23.05 8.70
CA GLU A 270 22.08 22.18 7.54
C GLU A 270 21.24 20.92 7.73
N LEU A 271 20.31 20.68 6.79
CA LEU A 271 19.72 19.36 6.60
C LEU A 271 20.85 18.37 6.31
N PRO A 272 20.96 17.24 7.05
CA PRO A 272 21.91 16.22 6.68
C PRO A 272 21.48 15.56 5.35
N SER A 273 22.44 15.52 4.43
CA SER A 273 22.43 14.77 3.17
C SER A 273 21.79 13.38 3.32
N SER A 274 21.01 12.98 2.29
CA SER A 274 20.25 11.73 2.18
C SER A 274 21.04 10.41 2.34
N ASP A 275 22.36 10.49 2.52
CA ASP A 275 23.28 9.34 2.61
C ASP A 275 23.80 9.04 4.03
N GLN A 276 23.21 9.63 5.09
CA GLN A 276 23.63 9.36 6.48
C GLN A 276 22.52 8.93 7.44
N ILE A 277 21.58 8.08 6.99
CA ILE A 277 20.76 7.31 7.93
C ILE A 277 21.50 6.01 8.23
N ILE A 278 22.51 6.13 9.10
CA ILE A 278 23.14 5.02 9.80
C ILE A 278 22.02 4.28 10.53
N ILE A 279 21.68 3.11 9.98
CA ILE A 279 20.91 2.09 10.67
C ILE A 279 21.80 1.68 11.84
N CYS A 280 21.54 2.20 13.04
CA CYS A 280 22.08 1.64 14.27
C CYS A 280 21.45 0.26 14.50
N ILE A 281 21.96 -0.73 13.77
CA ILE A 281 22.20 -2.04 14.32
C ILE A 281 23.53 -1.89 15.07
N ASN A 282 23.44 -1.49 16.33
CA ASN A 282 24.45 -1.70 17.36
C ASN A 282 23.76 -1.44 18.70
N ILE A 283 23.33 -2.53 19.35
CA ILE A 283 23.32 -2.68 20.80
C ILE A 283 24.08 -3.98 21.05
#